data_AF-A0A939HYM3-F1
#
_entry.id   AF-A0A939HYM3-F1
#
_cell.length_a   1.000
_cell.length_b   1.000
_cell.length_c   1.000
_cell.angle_alpha   90.00
_cell.angle_beta   90.00
_cell.angle_gamma   90.00
#
_symmetry.space_group_name_H-M   'P 1'
#
loop_
_entity.id
_entity.type
_entity.pdbx_description
1 polymer ?
#
loop_
_entity_poly.entity_id
_entity_poly.type
_entity_poly.pdbx_seq_one_letter_code
_entity_poly.pdbx_strand_id
1 'polypeptide(L)' 'MVKNYPDWTVRQYREHLLNEQDVYVSVGGMCEFLKKEGLTLKKKLTGQKK' A
#
# COMPACT_ATOMS: atom_id res chain seq x y z
N MET A 1 9.55 5.92 0.35
CA MET A 1 8.39 5.50 -0.48
C MET A 1 7.06 5.62 0.28
N VAL A 2 6.84 4.90 1.39
CA VAL A 2 5.63 5.05 2.23
C VAL A 2 5.49 6.47 2.82
N LYS A 3 6.61 7.07 3.24
CA LYS A 3 6.66 8.45 3.75
C LYS A 3 6.33 9.53 2.71
N ASN A 4 6.47 9.22 1.41
CA ASN A 4 6.19 10.18 0.34
C ASN A 4 4.69 10.26 0.04
N TYR A 5 3.95 9.17 0.29
CA TYR A 5 2.50 9.10 0.07
C TYR A 5 1.81 8.39 1.25
N PRO A 6 1.84 8.98 2.46
CA PRO A 6 1.34 8.34 3.68
C PRO A 6 -0.16 8.00 3.63
N ASP A 7 -0.92 8.68 2.77
CA ASP A 7 -2.36 8.48 2.57
C ASP A 7 -2.72 7.42 1.53
N TRP A 8 -1.72 6.84 0.84
CA TRP A 8 -1.98 5.84 -0.17
C TRP A 8 -2.33 4.48 0.44
N THR A 9 -3.28 3.81 -0.23
CA THR A 9 -3.66 2.44 0.10
C THR A 9 -2.65 1.43 -0.47
N VAL A 10 -2.66 0.20 0.05
CA VAL A 10 -1.87 -0.94 -0.51
C VAL A 10 -2.07 -1.07 -2.02
N ARG A 11 -3.30 -0.87 -2.52
CA ARG A 11 -3.61 -0.95 -3.96
C ARG A 11 -2.91 0.14 -4.75
N GLN A 12 -2.95 1.39 -4.29
CA GLN A 12 -2.30 2.51 -4.98
C GLN A 12 -0.78 2.35 -5.00
N TYR A 13 -0.18 1.88 -3.91
CA TYR A 13 1.24 1.56 -3.89
C TYR A 13 1.63 0.49 -4.90
N ARG A 14 0.84 -0.58 -4.99
CA ARG A 14 1.07 -1.67 -5.96
C ARG A 14 0.91 -1.19 -7.40
N GLU A 15 -0.09 -0.36 -7.67
CA GLU A 15 -0.32 0.20 -9.00
C GLU A 15 0.83 1.13 -9.41
N HIS A 16 1.32 1.97 -8.50
CA HIS A 16 2.49 2.82 -8.77
C HIS A 16 3.76 2.00 -9.01
N LEU A 17 4.02 0.96 -8.19
CA LEU A 17 5.17 0.07 -8.39
C LEU A 17 5.12 -0.64 -9.74
N LEU A 18 3.93 -1.10 -10.14
CA LEU A 18 3.74 -1.76 -11.41
C LEU A 18 3.90 -0.80 -12.60
N ASN A 19 3.34 0.41 -12.54
CA ASN A 19 3.36 1.34 -13.68
C ASN A 19 4.67 2.12 -13.81
N GLU A 20 5.32 2.49 -12.71
CA GLU A 20 6.49 3.38 -12.74
C GLU A 20 7.82 2.62 -12.63
N GLN A 21 7.81 1.43 -12.03
CA GLN A 21 9.02 0.64 -11.80
C GLN A 21 8.96 -0.76 -12.45
N ASP A 22 7.85 -1.11 -13.11
CA ASP A 22 7.60 -2.44 -13.69
C ASP A 22 7.71 -3.59 -12.66
N VAL A 23 7.48 -3.28 -11.37
CA VAL A 23 7.59 -4.25 -10.27
C VAL A 23 6.21 -4.75 -9.86
N TYR A 24 5.95 -6.04 -10.09
CA TYR A 24 4.78 -6.71 -9.54
C TYR A 24 5.02 -7.18 -8.11
N VAL A 25 4.19 -6.70 -7.17
CA VAL A 25 4.16 -7.17 -5.78
C VAL A 25 2.79 -7.72 -5.46
N SER A 26 2.70 -8.85 -4.76
CA SER A 26 1.43 -9.39 -4.26
C SER A 26 0.92 -8.58 -3.06
N VAL A 27 -0.39 -8.64 -2.76
CA VAL A 27 -0.92 -7.98 -1.55
C VAL A 27 -0.24 -8.52 -0.29
N GLY A 28 -0.06 -9.85 -0.22
CA GLY A 28 0.61 -10.51 0.90
C GLY A 28 2.04 -10.03 1.08
N GLY A 29 2.85 -10.03 0.02
CA GLY A 29 4.24 -9.58 0.07
C GLY A 29 4.37 -8.11 0.47
N MET A 30 3.45 -7.24 0.00
CA MET A 30 3.41 -5.85 0.43
C MET A 30 3.10 -5.73 1.93
N CYS A 31 2.13 -6.49 2.44
CA CYS A 31 1.78 -6.50 3.86
C CYS A 31 2.92 -7.02 4.75
N GLU A 32 3.61 -8.08 4.32
CA GLU A 32 4.78 -8.61 5.04
C GLU A 32 5.92 -7.61 5.10
N PHE A 33 6.21 -6.95 3.97
CA PHE A 33 7.20 -5.88 3.89
C PHE A 33 6.86 -4.73 4.85
N LEU A 34 5.62 -4.23 4.81
CA LEU A 34 5.16 -3.16 5.70
C LEU A 34 5.31 -3.54 7.17
N LYS A 35 4.95 -4.78 7.54
CA LYS A 35 5.10 -5.30 8.91
C LYS A 35 6.57 -5.35 9.34
N LYS A 36 7.46 -5.83 8.47
CA LYS A 36 8.91 -5.91 8.75
C LYS A 36 9.52 -4.53 8.99
N GLU A 37 9.10 -3.54 8.23
CA GLU A 37 9.57 -2.15 8.34
C GLU A 37 8.85 -1.35 9.44
N GLY A 38 7.89 -1.94 10.16
CA GLY A 38 7.10 -1.24 11.18
C GLY A 38 6.19 -0.15 10.62
N LEU A 39 5.79 -0.27 9.35
CA LEU A 39 4.98 0.69 8.62
C LEU A 39 3.52 0.22 8.52
N THR A 40 2.60 1.18 8.56
CA THR A 40 1.16 0.93 8.36
C THR A 40 0.59 1.89 7.33
N LEU A 41 -0.22 1.38 6.41
CA LEU A 41 -0.93 2.20 5.43
C LEU A 41 -2.37 2.45 5.88
N LYS A 42 -2.94 3.60 5.47
CA LYS A 42 -4.35 3.89 5.72
C LYS A 42 -5.25 2.87 5.03
N LYS A 43 -6.18 2.28 5.80
CA LYS A 43 -7.28 1.51 5.24
C LYS A 43 -8.31 2.48 4.69
N LYS A 44 -8.65 2.39 3.40
CA LYS A 44 -9.80 3.11 2.84
C LYS A 44 -11.05 2.63 3.59
N LEU A 45 -11.64 3.49 4.41
CA LEU A 45 -12.95 3.24 5.00
C LEU A 45 -13.97 3.39 3.87
N THR A 46 -14.27 2.29 3.18
CA THR A 46 -15.38 2.25 2.22
C THR A 46 -16.69 2.30 3.01
N GLY A 47 -17.11 3.51 3.37
CA GLY A 47 -18.36 3.80 4.04
C GLY A 47 -18.46 3.23 5.45
N GLN A 48 -18.48 4.11 6.45
CA GLN A 48 -19.32 3.84 7.61
C GLN A 48 -20.74 3.69 7.05
N LYS A 49 -21.24 2.44 6.95
CA LYS A 49 -22.68 2.21 6.81
C LYS A 49 -23.29 2.70 8.13
N LYS A 50 -23.83 3.92 8.11
CA LYS A 50 -24.79 4.39 9.10
C LYS A 50 -26.10 3.62 8.94
#